data_AF-A0A1G0NE93-F1
#
_entry.id   AF-A0A1G0NE93-F1
#
_cell.length_a   1.000
_cell.length_b   1.000
_cell.length_c   1.000
_cell.angle_alpha   90.00
_cell.angle_beta   90.00
_cell.angle_gamma   90.00
#
_symmetry.space_group_name_H-M   'P 1'
#
loop_
_entity.id
_entity.type
_entity.pdbx_description
1 polymer ?
#
loop_
_entity_poly.entity_id
_entity_poly.type
_entity_poly.pdbx_seq_one_letter_code
_entity_poly.pdbx_strand_id
1 'polypeptide(L)'
;MQSAPSLPSTLDGLKRQAKTLRRSNADLTHAEALDRVARMMGFNNYPDAQRRLSLVAPRPTPVYEAFLSAYWRERTTARPRPMGLETLRVQLSKPLASLLSRHEVDSARNLEHFRLVEEDHLERRGDLMLDQIDVRHSLGRSARTLLFLQATGLRPATTRAQRKAWGADPLPERDHYSFWIDPSTNGVVMLDEPYPHVDVQARAKWAAARGMQILAPDWDGLYSPGNSKPYLVGKDGELLKRLAAALEVPDLFSKTSWMGTSLPYRDRFVSPARRAKGKPASARTMPAYRGSVRAGAIAYGGEPGYKGKWRPEVPMPFELHEQASKILQGTSFNDVPIRGANLIDQVRSDLEDWVLAEHPLLMDQRHDIYYGGRAETLSTDARGALVRLKMILEEGYADCPPRRQMLQKIEKVLSMMDR
;
A
#
# COMPACT_ATOMS: atom_id res chain seq x y z
N MET A 1 -49.64 -7.69 40.35
CA MET A 1 -48.46 -6.82 40.14
C MET A 1 -48.12 -6.87 38.66
N GLN A 2 -48.30 -5.77 37.93
CA GLN A 2 -47.98 -5.70 36.50
C GLN A 2 -46.46 -5.62 36.34
N SER A 3 -45.89 -6.54 35.56
CA SER A 3 -44.48 -6.58 35.18
C SER A 3 -44.09 -5.32 34.43
N ALA A 4 -43.04 -4.63 34.88
CA ALA A 4 -42.46 -3.48 34.17
C ALA A 4 -42.09 -3.90 32.73
N PRO A 5 -42.43 -3.09 31.70
CA PRO A 5 -42.07 -3.40 30.33
C PRO A 5 -40.54 -3.42 30.19
N SER A 6 -39.98 -4.56 29.82
CA SER A 6 -38.57 -4.70 29.49
C SER A 6 -38.22 -3.68 28.40
N LEU A 7 -37.29 -2.76 28.69
CA LEU A 7 -36.84 -1.75 27.74
C LEU A 7 -36.14 -2.45 26.55
N PRO A 8 -36.49 -2.13 25.29
CA PRO A 8 -35.81 -2.70 24.13
C PRO A 8 -34.36 -2.22 24.05
N SER A 9 -33.42 -3.05 23.60
CA SER A 9 -32.00 -2.65 23.43
C SER A 9 -31.64 -2.27 21.98
N THR A 10 -32.63 -2.13 21.09
CA THR A 10 -32.41 -1.93 19.63
C THR A 10 -33.29 -0.82 19.05
N LEU A 11 -32.82 -0.19 17.96
CA LEU A 11 -33.55 0.86 17.25
C LEU A 11 -34.90 0.37 16.69
N ASP A 12 -34.97 -0.89 16.23
CA ASP A 12 -36.21 -1.50 15.75
C ASP A 12 -37.18 -1.79 16.90
N GLY A 13 -36.67 -2.14 18.08
CA GLY A 13 -37.47 -2.27 19.29
C GLY A 13 -38.11 -0.95 19.70
N LEU A 14 -37.35 0.15 19.64
CA LEU A 14 -37.84 1.51 19.88
C LEU A 14 -38.95 1.89 18.89
N LYS A 15 -38.74 1.68 17.58
CA LYS A 15 -39.76 1.96 16.54
C LYS A 15 -41.04 1.14 16.74
N ARG A 16 -40.92 -0.14 17.12
CA ARG A 16 -42.07 -1.01 17.42
C ARG A 16 -42.84 -0.50 18.64
N GLN A 17 -42.15 -0.13 19.72
CA GLN A 17 -42.81 0.47 20.89
C GLN A 17 -43.45 1.82 20.58
N ALA A 18 -42.81 2.68 19.77
CA ALA A 18 -43.41 3.95 19.36
C ALA A 18 -44.69 3.74 18.54
N LYS A 19 -44.72 2.71 17.68
CA LYS A 19 -45.94 2.31 16.95
C LYS A 19 -47.04 1.80 17.88
N THR A 20 -46.69 1.04 18.93
CA THR A 20 -47.64 0.60 19.96
C THR A 20 -48.15 1.77 20.79
N LEU A 21 -47.26 2.68 21.21
CA LEU A 21 -47.59 3.86 22.00
C LEU A 21 -48.53 4.81 21.23
N ARG A 22 -48.29 5.00 19.93
CA ARG A 22 -49.17 5.77 19.04
C ARG A 22 -50.54 5.11 18.85
N ARG A 23 -50.61 3.78 18.86
CA ARG A 23 -51.89 3.06 18.77
C ARG A 23 -52.74 3.21 20.03
N SER A 24 -52.10 3.37 21.19
CA SER A 24 -52.77 3.56 22.48
C SER A 24 -53.05 5.03 22.85
N ASN A 25 -52.53 5.99 22.07
CA ASN A 25 -52.72 7.43 22.30
C ASN A 25 -52.95 8.14 20.96
N ALA A 26 -54.22 8.43 20.65
CA ALA A 26 -54.62 9.02 19.37
C ALA A 26 -54.06 10.43 19.15
N ASP A 27 -53.71 11.14 20.23
CA ASP A 27 -53.26 12.54 20.19
C ASP A 27 -51.75 12.70 19.95
N LEU A 28 -50.98 11.60 19.89
CA LEU A 28 -49.53 11.66 19.66
C LEU A 28 -49.19 11.51 18.17
N THR A 29 -48.38 12.42 17.64
CA THR A 29 -47.72 12.20 16.37
C THR A 29 -46.70 11.06 16.49
N HIS A 30 -46.35 10.45 15.36
CA HIS A 30 -45.34 9.38 15.35
C HIS A 30 -43.96 9.88 15.82
N ALA A 31 -43.63 11.14 15.55
CA ALA A 31 -42.37 11.76 16.00
C ALA A 31 -42.34 11.92 17.53
N GLU A 32 -43.42 12.39 18.13
CA GLU A 32 -43.54 12.52 19.59
C GLU A 32 -43.55 11.16 20.28
N ALA A 33 -44.17 10.15 19.67
CA ALA A 33 -44.13 8.78 20.17
C ALA A 33 -42.70 8.21 20.16
N LEU A 34 -41.90 8.49 19.12
CA LEU A 34 -40.50 8.09 19.06
C LEU A 34 -39.65 8.78 20.13
N ASP A 35 -39.81 10.10 20.32
CA ASP A 35 -39.10 10.86 21.34
C ASP A 35 -39.46 10.41 22.76
N ARG A 36 -40.74 10.12 23.01
CA ARG A 36 -41.21 9.66 24.31
C ARG A 36 -40.66 8.28 24.66
N VAL A 37 -40.66 7.34 23.71
CA VAL A 37 -40.05 6.02 23.91
C VAL A 37 -38.53 6.14 24.08
N ALA A 38 -37.86 7.00 23.31
CA ALA A 38 -36.43 7.27 23.48
C ALA A 38 -36.09 7.77 24.90
N ARG A 39 -36.88 8.69 25.45
CA ARG A 39 -36.72 9.18 26.84
C ARG A 39 -36.97 8.10 27.89
N MET A 40 -37.99 7.25 27.68
CA MET A 40 -38.24 6.10 28.57
C MET A 40 -37.07 5.11 28.59
N MET A 41 -36.30 5.05 27.50
CA MET A 41 -35.09 4.23 27.37
C MET A 41 -33.81 4.92 27.86
N GLY A 42 -33.91 6.12 28.46
CA GLY A 42 -32.76 6.86 29.00
C GLY A 42 -31.99 7.71 27.99
N PHE A 43 -32.54 7.93 26.79
CA PHE A 43 -31.97 8.84 25.78
C PHE A 43 -32.62 10.23 25.85
N ASN A 44 -31.94 11.26 25.34
CA ASN A 44 -32.50 12.62 25.38
C ASN A 44 -33.70 12.81 24.43
N ASN A 45 -33.62 12.20 23.25
CA ASN A 45 -34.65 12.21 22.19
C ASN A 45 -34.38 11.08 21.18
N TYR A 46 -35.26 10.91 20.18
CA TYR A 46 -35.10 9.88 19.16
C TYR A 46 -33.82 10.04 18.32
N PRO A 47 -33.38 11.24 17.91
CA PRO A 47 -32.08 11.41 17.27
C PRO A 47 -30.87 10.95 18.11
N ASP A 48 -30.88 11.21 19.42
CA ASP A 48 -29.85 10.76 20.37
C ASP A 48 -29.89 9.23 20.53
N ALA A 49 -31.09 8.65 20.66
CA ALA A 49 -31.28 7.21 20.67
C ALA A 49 -30.82 6.57 19.35
N GLN A 50 -31.14 7.17 18.20
CA GLN A 50 -30.70 6.69 16.90
C GLN A 50 -29.18 6.74 16.77
N ARG A 51 -28.52 7.81 17.24
CA ARG A 51 -27.06 7.91 17.24
C ARG A 51 -26.43 6.85 18.14
N ARG A 52 -26.85 6.75 19.41
CA ARG A 52 -26.26 5.81 20.38
C ARG A 52 -26.59 4.35 20.08
N LEU A 53 -27.81 4.04 19.64
CA LEU A 53 -28.21 2.69 19.26
C LEU A 53 -27.66 2.28 17.89
N SER A 54 -27.31 3.21 17.00
CA SER A 54 -26.57 2.86 15.77
C SER A 54 -25.09 2.57 16.05
N LEU A 55 -24.53 3.15 17.13
CA LEU A 55 -23.19 2.83 17.63
C LEU A 55 -23.15 1.48 18.37
N VAL A 56 -24.26 1.09 19.00
CA VAL A 56 -24.40 -0.15 19.81
C VAL A 56 -25.17 -1.26 19.06
N ALA A 57 -25.71 -1.00 17.87
CA ALA A 57 -26.34 -2.01 17.04
C ALA A 57 -25.35 -3.18 16.89
N PRO A 58 -25.79 -4.44 17.10
CA PRO A 58 -24.90 -5.58 16.94
C PRO A 58 -24.26 -5.46 15.57
N ARG A 59 -22.94 -5.23 15.57
CA ARG A 59 -22.13 -5.29 14.36
C ARG A 59 -22.54 -6.58 13.64
N PRO A 60 -22.64 -6.59 12.30
CA PRO A 60 -22.66 -7.88 11.61
C PRO A 60 -21.50 -8.68 12.20
N THR A 61 -21.84 -9.79 12.86
CA THR A 61 -20.86 -10.75 13.39
C THR A 61 -19.84 -10.94 12.27
N PRO A 62 -18.53 -10.79 12.49
CA PRO A 62 -17.57 -10.91 11.40
C PRO A 62 -17.80 -12.25 10.69
N VAL A 63 -18.35 -12.17 9.49
CA VAL A 63 -18.76 -13.34 8.69
C VAL A 63 -17.59 -13.79 7.83
N TYR A 64 -16.64 -12.88 7.57
CA TYR A 64 -15.57 -13.09 6.62
C TYR A 64 -14.23 -13.09 7.31
N GLU A 65 -13.41 -14.08 6.99
CA GLU A 65 -12.02 -14.15 7.42
C GLU A 65 -11.13 -13.71 6.26
N ALA A 66 -10.17 -12.84 6.56
CA ALA A 66 -9.06 -12.53 5.67
C ALA A 66 -7.74 -13.00 6.31
N PHE A 67 -6.79 -13.37 5.47
CA PHE A 67 -5.47 -13.86 5.87
C PHE A 67 -4.40 -12.94 5.30
N LEU A 68 -3.45 -12.55 6.15
CA LEU A 68 -2.27 -11.78 5.80
C LEU A 68 -1.05 -12.66 6.07
N SER A 69 -0.28 -13.02 5.04
CA SER A 69 0.91 -13.84 5.24
C SER A 69 2.19 -13.15 4.77
N ALA A 70 3.28 -13.34 5.52
CA ALA A 70 4.60 -12.85 5.15
C ALA A 70 5.67 -13.88 5.48
N TYR A 71 6.50 -14.17 4.49
CA TYR A 71 7.76 -14.88 4.71
C TYR A 71 8.78 -13.94 5.32
N TRP A 72 9.64 -14.48 6.17
CA TRP A 72 10.64 -13.68 6.86
C TRP A 72 11.94 -14.44 7.06
N ARG A 73 13.02 -13.67 7.17
CA ARG A 73 14.36 -14.15 7.47
C ARG A 73 15.06 -13.13 8.34
N GLU A 74 15.61 -13.56 9.46
CA GLU A 74 16.30 -12.64 10.36
C GLU A 74 17.65 -12.21 9.77
N ARG A 75 17.97 -10.92 9.90
CA ARG A 75 19.24 -10.36 9.42
C ARG A 75 20.36 -10.63 10.40
N THR A 76 20.77 -11.89 10.50
CA THR A 76 21.80 -12.38 11.42
C THR A 76 22.94 -13.11 10.70
N THR A 77 24.10 -13.15 11.34
CA THR A 77 25.26 -13.95 10.92
C THR A 77 25.15 -15.41 11.38
N ALA A 78 24.24 -15.72 12.32
CA ALA A 78 24.00 -17.06 12.83
C ALA A 78 23.62 -18.07 11.73
N ARG A 79 24.03 -19.33 11.89
CA ARG A 79 23.71 -20.44 10.97
C ARG A 79 23.14 -21.65 11.75
N PRO A 80 21.98 -22.19 11.35
CA PRO A 80 21.08 -21.69 10.31
C PRO A 80 20.45 -20.34 10.71
N ARG A 81 20.19 -19.48 9.71
CA ARG A 81 19.49 -18.20 9.96
C ARG A 81 18.03 -18.48 10.33
N PRO A 82 17.49 -17.88 11.40
CA PRO A 82 16.07 -17.94 11.71
C PRO A 82 15.24 -17.42 10.54
N MET A 83 14.20 -18.19 10.20
CA MET A 83 13.33 -17.91 9.07
C MET A 83 12.01 -18.65 9.20
N GLY A 84 10.96 -18.09 8.61
CA GLY A 84 9.63 -18.69 8.67
C GLY A 84 8.62 -18.02 7.77
N LEU A 85 7.37 -18.41 7.97
CA LEU A 85 6.18 -17.83 7.38
C LEU A 85 5.19 -17.56 8.51
N GLU A 86 4.84 -16.29 8.69
CA GLU A 86 3.78 -15.89 9.62
C GLU A 86 2.50 -15.62 8.84
N THR A 87 1.37 -16.10 9.34
CA THR A 87 0.04 -15.81 8.78
C THR A 87 -0.89 -15.30 9.88
N LEU A 88 -1.36 -14.07 9.74
CA LEU A 88 -2.33 -13.45 10.64
C LEU A 88 -3.74 -13.56 10.05
N ARG A 89 -4.69 -13.99 10.89
CA ARG A 89 -6.12 -13.97 10.58
C ARG A 89 -6.73 -12.64 11.01
N VAL A 90 -7.54 -12.03 10.13
CA VAL A 90 -8.24 -10.77 10.36
C VAL A 90 -9.73 -11.00 10.13
N GLN A 91 -10.55 -10.56 11.09
CA GLN A 91 -11.99 -10.69 11.06
C GLN A 91 -12.62 -9.47 10.39
N LEU A 92 -13.42 -9.68 9.34
CA LEU A 92 -14.03 -8.64 8.53
C LEU A 92 -15.56 -8.76 8.50
N SER A 93 -16.23 -7.62 8.39
CA SER A 93 -17.69 -7.50 8.19
C SER A 93 -18.11 -7.67 6.73
N LYS A 94 -17.15 -7.61 5.80
CA LYS A 94 -17.37 -7.77 4.36
C LYS A 94 -16.23 -8.61 3.74
N PRO A 95 -16.44 -9.23 2.56
CA PRO A 95 -15.37 -9.96 1.86
C PRO A 95 -14.18 -9.04 1.58
N LEU A 96 -12.95 -9.56 1.70
CA LEU A 96 -11.72 -8.80 1.43
C LEU A 96 -11.72 -8.16 0.03
N ALA A 97 -12.19 -8.88 -0.99
CA ALA A 97 -12.29 -8.37 -2.36
C ALA A 97 -13.24 -7.16 -2.52
N SER A 98 -14.16 -6.93 -1.57
CA SER A 98 -15.02 -5.75 -1.54
C SER A 98 -14.34 -4.51 -0.94
N LEU A 99 -13.29 -4.72 -0.13
CA LEU A 99 -12.50 -3.65 0.48
C LEU A 99 -11.39 -3.18 -0.47
N LEU A 100 -10.74 -4.12 -1.16
CA LEU A 100 -9.61 -3.86 -2.06
C LEU A 100 -9.67 -4.73 -3.30
N SER A 101 -9.47 -4.11 -4.46
CA SER A 101 -9.18 -4.82 -5.70
C SER A 101 -7.70 -5.22 -5.78
N ARG A 102 -7.39 -6.17 -6.65
CA ARG A 102 -6.01 -6.63 -6.90
C ARG A 102 -5.03 -5.49 -7.24
N HIS A 103 -5.48 -4.47 -7.95
CA HIS A 103 -4.64 -3.33 -8.37
C HIS A 103 -4.45 -2.27 -7.28
N GLU A 104 -5.31 -2.27 -6.27
CA GLU A 104 -5.29 -1.29 -5.18
C GLU A 104 -4.43 -1.73 -3.99
N VAL A 105 -4.22 -3.04 -3.80
CA VAL A 105 -3.49 -3.60 -2.65
C VAL A 105 -2.16 -2.88 -2.40
N ASP A 106 -1.33 -2.77 -3.44
CA ASP A 106 0.02 -2.20 -3.36
C ASP A 106 0.03 -0.67 -3.18
N SER A 107 -1.12 -0.01 -3.36
CA SER A 107 -1.28 1.44 -3.15
C SER A 107 -1.79 1.80 -1.76
N ALA A 108 -2.23 0.82 -0.96
CA ALA A 108 -2.73 1.07 0.39
C ALA A 108 -1.58 1.09 1.40
N ARG A 109 -1.61 2.05 2.33
CA ARG A 109 -0.62 2.19 3.41
C ARG A 109 -0.48 0.89 4.20
N ASN A 110 0.75 0.46 4.51
CA ASN A 110 1.07 -0.80 5.17
C ASN A 110 0.68 -2.09 4.40
N LEU A 111 0.21 -1.99 3.14
CA LEU A 111 -0.01 -3.13 2.24
C LEU A 111 0.92 -3.09 1.02
N GLU A 112 1.94 -2.24 1.08
CA GLU A 112 3.00 -2.19 0.08
C GLU A 112 3.66 -3.58 -0.02
N HIS A 113 3.91 -4.00 -1.26
CA HIS A 113 4.44 -5.30 -1.61
C HIS A 113 3.52 -6.50 -1.32
N PHE A 114 2.27 -6.30 -0.92
CA PHE A 114 1.30 -7.40 -0.89
C PHE A 114 0.74 -7.71 -2.29
N ARG A 115 0.17 -8.90 -2.42
CA ARG A 115 -0.63 -9.31 -3.56
C ARG A 115 -1.83 -10.11 -3.09
N LEU A 116 -2.95 -9.96 -3.80
CA LEU A 116 -4.12 -10.82 -3.63
C LEU A 116 -3.83 -12.19 -4.24
N VAL A 117 -3.63 -13.22 -3.42
CA VAL A 117 -3.39 -14.60 -3.87
C VAL A 117 -4.71 -15.31 -4.11
N GLU A 118 -5.67 -15.13 -3.20
CA GLU A 118 -7.06 -15.57 -3.31
C GLU A 118 -7.98 -14.50 -2.73
N GLU A 119 -9.30 -14.70 -2.87
CA GLU A 119 -10.33 -13.74 -2.44
C GLU A 119 -10.32 -13.42 -0.94
N ASP A 120 -9.70 -14.27 -0.12
CA ASP A 120 -9.54 -14.14 1.33
C ASP A 120 -8.07 -13.98 1.77
N HIS A 121 -7.10 -13.91 0.85
CA HIS A 121 -5.68 -14.03 1.20
C HIS A 121 -4.80 -13.00 0.50
N LEU A 122 -4.17 -12.13 1.30
CA LEU A 122 -3.05 -11.30 0.89
C LEU A 122 -1.73 -11.94 1.35
N GLU A 123 -0.80 -12.07 0.41
CA GLU A 123 0.56 -12.52 0.70
C GLU A 123 1.54 -11.39 0.36
N ARG A 124 2.48 -11.10 1.26
CA ARG A 124 3.60 -10.23 0.95
C ARG A 124 4.52 -10.91 -0.05
N ARG A 125 4.86 -10.23 -1.15
CA ARG A 125 5.70 -10.75 -2.23
C ARG A 125 7.09 -11.14 -1.69
N GLY A 126 7.86 -10.13 -1.28
CA GLY A 126 9.20 -10.29 -0.74
C GLY A 126 9.23 -10.84 0.67
N ASP A 127 10.42 -11.31 1.08
CA ASP A 127 10.67 -11.57 2.50
C ASP A 127 10.73 -10.26 3.30
N LEU A 128 10.38 -10.34 4.57
CA LEU A 128 10.77 -9.36 5.58
C LEU A 128 12.12 -9.78 6.19
N MET A 129 13.08 -8.86 6.17
CA MET A 129 14.41 -9.07 6.77
C MET A 129 14.41 -8.65 8.24
N LEU A 130 13.51 -9.25 9.01
CA LEU A 130 13.15 -8.91 10.39
C LEU A 130 13.13 -10.19 11.23
N ASP A 131 13.16 -10.06 12.56
CA ASP A 131 12.87 -11.18 13.45
C ASP A 131 11.38 -11.54 13.44
N GLN A 132 11.02 -12.66 14.08
CA GLN A 132 9.64 -13.15 14.08
C GLN A 132 8.66 -12.15 14.73
N ILE A 133 9.07 -11.47 15.79
CA ILE A 133 8.21 -10.58 16.56
C ILE A 133 7.89 -9.34 15.72
N ASP A 134 8.89 -8.76 15.08
CA ASP A 134 8.75 -7.60 14.19
C ASP A 134 7.90 -7.93 12.95
N VAL A 135 8.00 -9.15 12.42
CA VAL A 135 7.13 -9.61 11.33
C VAL A 135 5.66 -9.64 11.76
N ARG A 136 5.40 -10.13 12.98
CA ARG A 136 4.04 -10.15 13.54
C ARG A 136 3.52 -8.73 13.76
N HIS A 137 4.36 -7.79 14.23
CA HIS A 137 4.01 -6.38 14.30
C HIS A 137 3.72 -5.77 12.92
N SER A 138 4.52 -6.10 11.91
CA SER A 138 4.28 -5.68 10.53
C SER A 138 2.93 -6.18 10.00
N LEU A 139 2.59 -7.46 10.22
CA LEU A 139 1.29 -8.01 9.85
C LEU A 139 0.14 -7.34 10.62
N GLY A 140 0.35 -7.00 11.89
CA GLY A 140 -0.60 -6.22 12.69
C GLY A 140 -0.87 -4.83 12.09
N ARG A 141 0.17 -4.14 11.60
CA ARG A 141 -0.01 -2.86 10.87
C ARG A 141 -0.83 -3.02 9.60
N SER A 142 -0.55 -4.06 8.81
CA SER A 142 -1.33 -4.41 7.62
C SER A 142 -2.80 -4.74 7.97
N ALA A 143 -3.05 -5.43 9.09
CA ALA A 143 -4.40 -5.72 9.56
C ALA A 143 -5.17 -4.45 9.94
N ARG A 144 -4.51 -3.48 10.60
CA ARG A 144 -5.11 -2.16 10.88
C ARG A 144 -5.55 -1.45 9.61
N THR A 145 -4.79 -1.55 8.51
CA THR A 145 -5.22 -0.99 7.22
C THR A 145 -6.51 -1.64 6.70
N LEU A 146 -6.67 -2.97 6.80
CA LEU A 146 -7.92 -3.63 6.39
C LEU A 146 -9.11 -3.17 7.24
N LEU A 147 -8.91 -3.02 8.55
CA LEU A 147 -9.94 -2.56 9.47
C LEU A 147 -10.28 -1.08 9.25
N PHE A 148 -9.30 -0.25 8.89
CA PHE A 148 -9.51 1.14 8.46
C PHE A 148 -10.36 1.22 7.20
N LEU A 149 -10.04 0.43 6.17
CA LEU A 149 -10.82 0.37 4.93
C LEU A 149 -12.26 -0.06 5.18
N GLN A 150 -12.44 -1.05 6.04
CA GLN A 150 -13.76 -1.53 6.45
C GLN A 150 -14.56 -0.45 7.20
N ALA A 151 -13.94 0.23 8.15
CA ALA A 151 -14.60 1.24 8.98
C ALA A 151 -15.00 2.47 8.15
N THR A 152 -14.09 2.93 7.29
CA THR A 152 -14.26 4.19 6.55
C THR A 152 -14.97 4.03 5.20
N GLY A 153 -14.87 2.86 4.58
CA GLY A 153 -15.30 2.61 3.21
C GLY A 153 -14.41 3.28 2.15
N LEU A 154 -13.30 3.89 2.56
CA LEU A 154 -12.36 4.52 1.65
C LEU A 154 -11.62 3.49 0.80
N ARG A 155 -11.08 3.93 -0.34
CA ARG A 155 -10.19 3.14 -1.20
C ARG A 155 -8.86 3.86 -1.40
N PRO A 156 -7.73 3.16 -1.58
CA PRO A 156 -6.45 3.84 -1.78
C PRO A 156 -6.41 4.59 -3.11
N ALA A 157 -5.75 5.75 -3.12
CA ALA A 157 -5.51 6.48 -4.36
C ALA A 157 -4.46 5.76 -5.24
N THR A 158 -4.89 5.27 -6.41
CA THR A 158 -4.05 4.46 -7.31
C THR A 158 -3.39 5.28 -8.42
N THR A 159 -4.01 6.38 -8.84
CA THR A 159 -3.54 7.19 -9.97
C THR A 159 -2.69 8.39 -9.55
N ARG A 160 -1.78 8.82 -10.44
CA ARG A 160 -0.99 10.05 -10.23
C ARG A 160 -1.89 11.28 -10.14
N ALA A 161 -3.00 11.33 -10.88
CA ALA A 161 -3.95 12.43 -10.86
C ALA A 161 -4.61 12.56 -9.47
N GLN A 162 -5.09 11.46 -8.90
CA GLN A 162 -5.65 11.43 -7.53
C GLN A 162 -4.63 11.91 -6.50
N ARG A 163 -3.37 11.46 -6.58
CA ARG A 163 -2.30 11.89 -5.68
C ARG A 163 -1.89 13.36 -5.87
N LYS A 164 -2.02 13.90 -7.09
CA LYS A 164 -1.73 15.30 -7.43
C LYS A 164 -2.89 16.27 -7.19
N ALA A 165 -4.07 15.79 -6.82
CA ALA A 165 -5.24 16.63 -6.55
C ALA A 165 -5.00 17.69 -5.46
N TRP A 166 -3.90 17.56 -4.71
CA TRP A 166 -3.48 18.39 -3.59
C TRP A 166 -2.58 19.58 -3.97
N GLY A 167 -2.24 19.74 -5.26
CA GLY A 167 -1.42 20.87 -5.73
C GLY A 167 0.08 20.74 -5.44
N ALA A 168 0.84 21.78 -5.75
CA ALA A 168 2.29 21.82 -5.60
C ALA A 168 2.76 22.28 -4.20
N ASP A 169 1.95 23.06 -3.49
CA ASP A 169 2.27 23.54 -2.14
C ASP A 169 1.74 22.56 -1.08
N PRO A 170 2.62 21.78 -0.42
CA PRO A 170 2.22 20.73 0.50
C PRO A 170 1.65 21.29 1.82
N LEU A 171 0.92 20.46 2.55
CA LEU A 171 0.56 20.74 3.94
C LEU A 171 1.85 21.02 4.76
N PRO A 172 1.90 22.07 5.60
CA PRO A 172 3.06 22.36 6.43
C PRO A 172 3.42 21.18 7.33
N GLU A 173 4.71 20.82 7.36
CA GLU A 173 5.25 19.70 8.16
C GLU A 173 4.49 18.39 7.94
N ARG A 174 4.00 18.16 6.71
CA ARG A 174 3.34 16.91 6.30
C ARG A 174 4.30 15.73 6.49
N ASP A 175 3.83 14.69 7.15
CA ASP A 175 4.66 13.53 7.47
C ASP A 175 3.82 12.25 7.50
N HIS A 176 4.45 11.14 7.07
CA HIS A 176 3.84 9.81 7.04
C HIS A 176 2.46 9.68 6.38
N TYR A 177 2.17 10.56 5.41
CA TYR A 177 0.86 10.68 4.78
C TYR A 177 0.49 9.54 3.81
N SER A 178 -0.81 9.41 3.57
CA SER A 178 -1.42 8.53 2.57
C SER A 178 -2.66 9.18 1.94
N PHE A 179 -3.01 8.77 0.72
CA PHE A 179 -4.15 9.32 -0.02
C PHE A 179 -5.23 8.28 -0.25
N TRP A 180 -6.47 8.70 -0.04
CA TRP A 180 -7.66 7.86 -0.06
C TRP A 180 -8.78 8.52 -0.86
N ILE A 181 -9.67 7.70 -1.40
CA ILE A 181 -10.81 8.10 -2.23
C ILE A 181 -12.08 7.58 -1.56
N ASP A 182 -13.04 8.46 -1.34
CA ASP A 182 -14.38 8.07 -0.97
C ASP A 182 -15.16 7.65 -2.23
N PRO A 183 -15.54 6.37 -2.38
CA PRO A 183 -16.16 5.89 -3.61
C PRO A 183 -17.56 6.48 -3.85
N SER A 184 -18.25 6.96 -2.82
CA SER A 184 -19.58 7.58 -2.98
C SER A 184 -19.56 9.00 -3.50
N THR A 185 -18.57 9.81 -3.07
CA THR A 185 -18.47 11.22 -3.47
C THR A 185 -17.36 11.46 -4.49
N ASN A 186 -16.51 10.46 -4.74
CA ASN A 186 -15.23 10.58 -5.42
C ASN A 186 -14.29 11.63 -4.77
N GLY A 187 -14.54 11.96 -3.50
CA GLY A 187 -13.75 12.90 -2.72
C GLY A 187 -12.38 12.33 -2.39
N VAL A 188 -11.35 13.17 -2.49
CA VAL A 188 -9.98 12.81 -2.11
C VAL A 188 -9.73 13.23 -0.67
N VAL A 189 -9.25 12.30 0.14
CA VAL A 189 -8.89 12.51 1.55
C VAL A 189 -7.41 12.18 1.73
N MET A 190 -6.67 13.06 2.38
CA MET A 190 -5.31 12.76 2.84
C MET A 190 -5.40 12.38 4.32
N LEU A 191 -4.80 11.25 4.67
CA LEU A 191 -4.51 10.90 6.06
C LEU A 191 -3.04 11.26 6.30
N ASP A 192 -2.79 12.26 7.12
CA ASP A 192 -1.46 12.73 7.53
C ASP A 192 -1.20 12.29 8.98
N GLU A 193 -0.03 11.73 9.28
CA GLU A 193 0.24 11.10 10.58
C GLU A 193 1.61 11.52 11.16
N PRO A 194 1.82 12.82 11.41
CA PRO A 194 3.08 13.34 11.92
C PRO A 194 3.32 12.95 13.37
N TYR A 195 4.60 12.95 13.75
CA TYR A 195 5.00 13.01 15.16
C TYR A 195 4.54 14.33 15.82
N PRO A 196 4.41 14.39 17.15
CA PRO A 196 3.77 15.52 17.86
C PRO A 196 4.67 16.76 17.96
N HIS A 197 5.03 17.35 16.83
CA HIS A 197 5.83 18.57 16.75
C HIS A 197 5.25 19.60 15.77
N VAL A 198 4.05 19.35 15.24
CA VAL A 198 3.51 20.15 14.13
C VAL A 198 2.91 21.49 14.57
N ASP A 199 3.12 22.54 13.76
CA ASP A 199 2.47 23.83 13.91
C ASP A 199 1.00 23.76 13.44
N VAL A 200 0.11 23.56 14.40
CA VAL A 200 -1.34 23.49 14.19
C VAL A 200 -1.91 24.80 13.62
N GLN A 201 -1.35 25.96 13.98
CA GLN A 201 -1.84 27.25 13.50
C GLN A 201 -1.45 27.47 12.02
N ALA A 202 -0.22 27.14 11.64
CA ALA A 202 0.22 27.19 10.25
C ALA A 202 -0.63 26.26 9.37
N ARG A 203 -0.89 25.04 9.84
CA ARG A 203 -1.76 24.06 9.15
C ARG A 203 -3.19 24.56 9.00
N ALA A 204 -3.78 25.16 10.04
CA ALA A 204 -5.13 25.73 9.96
C ALA A 204 -5.22 26.89 8.96
N LYS A 205 -4.24 27.80 8.97
CA LYS A 205 -4.14 28.90 7.97
C LYS A 205 -3.99 28.36 6.56
N TRP A 206 -3.14 27.36 6.36
CA TRP A 206 -2.92 26.70 5.07
C TRP A 206 -4.22 26.07 4.53
N ALA A 207 -4.99 25.40 5.40
CA ALA A 207 -6.25 24.76 5.03
C ALA A 207 -7.32 25.79 4.65
N ALA A 208 -7.48 26.85 5.47
CA ALA A 208 -8.43 27.92 5.22
C ALA A 208 -8.16 28.61 3.87
N ALA A 209 -6.89 28.91 3.55
CA ALA A 209 -6.48 29.52 2.30
C ALA A 209 -6.81 28.68 1.05
N ARG A 210 -7.10 27.38 1.21
CA ARG A 210 -7.31 26.41 0.13
C ARG A 210 -8.73 25.84 0.09
N GLY A 211 -9.63 26.34 0.93
CA GLY A 211 -10.97 25.76 1.10
C GLY A 211 -10.90 24.29 1.53
N MET A 212 -9.90 23.95 2.33
CA MET A 212 -9.71 22.62 2.91
C MET A 212 -10.02 22.64 4.41
N GLN A 213 -10.31 21.48 4.93
CA GLN A 213 -10.53 21.23 6.35
C GLN A 213 -9.54 20.19 6.85
N ILE A 214 -9.16 20.33 8.12
CA ILE A 214 -8.30 19.40 8.85
C ILE A 214 -9.08 18.95 10.08
N LEU A 215 -9.20 17.65 10.28
CA LEU A 215 -9.91 17.06 11.41
C LEU A 215 -9.03 15.95 12.01
N ALA A 216 -8.76 16.04 13.31
CA ALA A 216 -8.06 14.99 14.06
C ALA A 216 -9.09 14.04 14.69
N PRO A 217 -9.21 12.77 14.23
CA PRO A 217 -10.10 11.80 14.85
C PRO A 217 -9.54 11.33 16.20
N ASP A 218 -10.42 10.88 17.12
CA ASP A 218 -10.01 10.17 18.34
C ASP A 218 -9.64 8.71 18.02
N TRP A 219 -8.49 8.56 17.36
CA TRP A 219 -7.94 7.30 16.90
C TRP A 219 -6.42 7.43 16.78
N ASP A 220 -5.69 6.34 17.03
CA ASP A 220 -4.22 6.36 17.09
C ASP A 220 -3.51 6.35 15.71
N GLY A 221 -4.24 6.07 14.62
CA GLY A 221 -3.68 6.06 13.26
C GLY A 221 -3.25 4.68 12.72
N LEU A 222 -2.65 4.68 11.53
CA LEU A 222 -2.08 3.52 10.83
C LEU A 222 -0.56 3.42 10.93
N TYR A 223 0.14 4.55 10.98
CA TYR A 223 1.60 4.57 10.86
C TYR A 223 2.30 4.12 12.13
N SER A 224 2.12 4.86 13.23
CA SER A 224 2.72 4.54 14.52
C SER A 224 1.74 4.86 15.66
N PRO A 225 0.72 4.01 15.87
CA PRO A 225 -0.29 4.19 16.91
C PRO A 225 0.28 4.59 18.28
N GLY A 226 -0.23 5.68 18.84
CA GLY A 226 0.20 6.25 20.13
C GLY A 226 1.43 7.15 20.08
N ASN A 227 2.20 7.14 18.98
CA ASN A 227 3.37 8.03 18.79
C ASN A 227 3.16 9.07 17.67
N SER A 228 2.29 8.78 16.72
CA SER A 228 1.85 9.72 15.67
C SER A 228 0.43 10.19 15.93
N LYS A 229 0.09 11.39 15.45
CA LYS A 229 -1.27 11.93 15.55
C LYS A 229 -1.93 11.99 14.17
N PRO A 230 -3.03 11.26 13.91
CA PRO A 230 -3.68 11.29 12.61
C PRO A 230 -4.46 12.58 12.40
N TYR A 231 -4.40 13.09 11.17
CA TYR A 231 -5.18 14.19 10.67
C TYR A 231 -5.83 13.78 9.33
N LEU A 232 -7.15 13.82 9.28
CA LEU A 232 -7.91 13.73 8.06
C LEU A 232 -7.95 15.13 7.42
N VAL A 233 -7.53 15.22 6.18
CA VAL A 233 -7.55 16.46 5.41
C VAL A 233 -8.38 16.25 4.15
N GLY A 234 -9.23 17.22 3.81
CA GLY A 234 -10.12 17.14 2.65
C GLY A 234 -10.89 18.43 2.42
N LYS A 235 -11.60 18.54 1.28
CA LYS A 235 -12.48 19.68 0.98
C LYS A 235 -13.87 19.56 1.61
N ASP A 236 -14.36 18.32 1.72
CA ASP A 236 -15.70 18.02 2.23
C ASP A 236 -15.67 17.75 3.74
N GLY A 237 -16.12 18.74 4.52
CA GLY A 237 -16.15 18.65 5.97
C GLY A 237 -17.10 17.60 6.53
N GLU A 238 -18.21 17.33 5.85
CA GLU A 238 -19.17 16.31 6.29
C GLU A 238 -18.62 14.91 6.05
N LEU A 239 -17.91 14.71 4.93
CA LEU A 239 -17.11 13.51 4.71
C LEU A 239 -16.08 13.31 5.83
N LEU A 240 -15.29 14.33 6.19
CA LEU A 240 -14.27 14.19 7.24
C LEU A 240 -14.88 13.83 8.59
N LYS A 241 -16.00 14.46 8.98
CA LYS A 241 -16.72 14.16 10.23
C LYS A 241 -17.24 12.72 10.25
N ARG A 242 -17.83 12.26 9.15
CA ARG A 242 -18.30 10.87 9.00
C ARG A 242 -17.14 9.87 9.15
N LEU A 243 -16.01 10.15 8.51
CA LEU A 243 -14.81 9.31 8.58
C LEU A 243 -14.24 9.28 9.99
N ALA A 244 -14.18 10.44 10.67
CA ALA A 244 -13.72 10.51 12.05
C ALA A 244 -14.58 9.67 12.98
N ALA A 245 -15.90 9.87 12.94
CA ALA A 245 -16.84 9.09 13.75
C ALA A 245 -16.75 7.57 13.51
N ALA A 246 -16.40 7.15 12.28
CA ALA A 246 -16.20 5.74 11.96
C ALA A 246 -14.90 5.15 12.56
N LEU A 247 -13.91 5.99 12.88
CA LEU A 247 -12.59 5.59 13.40
C LEU A 247 -12.53 5.57 14.93
N GLU A 248 -13.40 6.31 15.63
CA GLU A 248 -13.44 6.41 17.09
C GLU A 248 -13.88 5.12 17.82
N VAL A 249 -14.04 3.99 17.11
CA VAL A 249 -14.59 2.77 17.72
C VAL A 249 -13.48 1.94 18.39
N PRO A 250 -13.46 1.81 19.74
CA PRO A 250 -12.29 1.32 20.50
C PRO A 250 -11.87 -0.12 20.18
N ASP A 251 -12.82 -0.98 19.80
CA ASP A 251 -12.58 -2.40 19.53
C ASP A 251 -12.11 -2.70 18.09
N LEU A 252 -12.03 -1.70 17.21
CA LEU A 252 -11.60 -1.93 15.84
C LEU A 252 -10.11 -2.29 15.73
N PHE A 253 -9.28 -1.86 16.69
CA PHE A 253 -7.82 -1.86 16.51
C PHE A 253 -7.04 -2.30 17.76
N SER A 254 -7.71 -2.96 18.71
CA SER A 254 -7.09 -3.41 19.96
C SER A 254 -5.79 -4.18 19.67
N LYS A 255 -4.82 -4.09 20.60
CA LYS A 255 -3.54 -4.79 20.50
C LYS A 255 -3.84 -6.27 20.28
N THR A 256 -3.68 -6.71 19.03
CA THR A 256 -3.95 -8.08 18.64
C THR A 256 -2.90 -8.92 19.36
N SER A 257 -3.32 -9.69 20.36
CA SER A 257 -2.53 -10.85 20.76
C SER A 257 -2.29 -11.67 19.49
N TRP A 258 -1.09 -12.22 19.32
CA TRP A 258 -0.78 -12.96 18.10
C TRP A 258 -1.75 -14.14 17.95
N MET A 259 -2.73 -13.98 17.05
CA MET A 259 -3.75 -14.97 16.71
C MET A 259 -3.43 -15.67 15.38
N GLY A 260 -2.19 -15.55 14.93
CA GLY A 260 -1.73 -16.11 13.68
C GLY A 260 -1.08 -17.48 13.84
N THR A 261 -0.70 -18.07 12.72
CA THR A 261 0.06 -19.32 12.64
C THR A 261 1.48 -19.06 12.15
N SER A 262 2.42 -19.87 12.64
CA SER A 262 3.80 -19.86 12.19
C SER A 262 4.09 -21.17 11.47
N LEU A 263 4.67 -21.08 10.28
CA LEU A 263 5.07 -22.22 9.45
C LEU A 263 6.56 -22.13 9.11
N PRO A 264 7.22 -23.26 8.81
CA PRO A 264 8.56 -23.27 8.24
C PRO A 264 8.67 -22.42 6.97
N TYR A 265 9.84 -21.85 6.71
CA TYR A 265 10.05 -20.95 5.57
C TYR A 265 9.75 -21.56 4.19
N ARG A 266 9.91 -22.88 4.03
CA ARG A 266 9.64 -23.58 2.76
C ARG A 266 8.19 -24.02 2.60
N ASP A 267 7.40 -23.93 3.67
CA ASP A 267 6.00 -24.29 3.66
C ASP A 267 5.17 -23.17 3.06
N ARG A 268 3.90 -23.46 2.77
CA ARG A 268 2.98 -22.51 2.14
C ARG A 268 1.66 -22.50 2.88
N PHE A 269 1.14 -21.31 3.12
CA PHE A 269 -0.21 -21.17 3.62
C PHE A 269 -1.22 -21.44 2.49
N VAL A 270 -2.28 -22.19 2.80
CA VAL A 270 -3.42 -22.46 1.90
C VAL A 270 -4.67 -21.95 2.58
N SER A 271 -5.24 -20.85 2.07
CA SER A 271 -6.45 -20.23 2.63
C SER A 271 -7.70 -21.10 2.43
N PRO A 272 -8.74 -20.92 3.25
CA PRO A 272 -10.03 -21.58 3.08
C PRO A 272 -10.60 -21.44 1.66
N ALA A 273 -10.58 -20.24 1.06
CA ALA A 273 -11.07 -20.04 -0.31
C ALA A 273 -10.25 -20.84 -1.33
N ARG A 274 -8.93 -20.96 -1.15
CA ARG A 274 -8.10 -21.81 -2.02
C ARG A 274 -8.44 -23.29 -1.89
N ARG A 275 -8.62 -23.77 -0.65
CA ARG A 275 -8.98 -25.17 -0.36
C ARG A 275 -10.32 -25.52 -0.99
N ALA A 276 -11.31 -24.63 -0.88
CA ALA A 276 -12.63 -24.81 -1.48
C ALA A 276 -12.57 -24.95 -3.01
N LYS A 277 -11.59 -24.31 -3.68
CA LYS A 277 -11.34 -24.46 -5.12
C LYS A 277 -10.59 -25.75 -5.49
N GLY A 278 -10.19 -26.58 -4.51
CA GLY A 278 -9.42 -27.81 -4.74
C GLY A 278 -8.02 -27.58 -5.33
N LYS A 279 -7.48 -26.35 -5.27
CA LYS A 279 -6.20 -26.00 -5.89
C LYS A 279 -5.06 -26.03 -4.86
N PRO A 280 -3.88 -26.58 -5.21
CA PRO A 280 -2.72 -26.51 -4.33
C PRO A 280 -2.26 -25.06 -4.13
N ALA A 281 -1.50 -24.79 -3.05
CA ALA A 281 -0.86 -23.49 -2.85
C ALA A 281 -0.03 -23.11 -4.08
N SER A 282 -0.21 -21.87 -4.56
CA SER A 282 0.61 -21.32 -5.64
C SER A 282 2.08 -21.39 -5.23
N ALA A 283 2.94 -21.87 -6.12
CA ALA A 283 4.36 -21.80 -5.86
C ALA A 283 4.78 -20.33 -5.74
N ARG A 284 5.58 -20.03 -4.72
CA ARG A 284 6.21 -18.73 -4.60
C ARG A 284 7.24 -18.58 -5.72
N THR A 285 7.32 -17.40 -6.31
CA THR A 285 8.39 -17.09 -7.26
C THR A 285 9.71 -17.15 -6.51
N MET A 286 10.62 -18.02 -6.93
CA MET A 286 11.97 -18.10 -6.37
C MET A 286 12.95 -17.50 -7.37
N PRO A 287 13.97 -16.76 -6.90
CA PRO A 287 15.06 -16.34 -7.78
C PRO A 287 15.78 -17.58 -8.29
N ALA A 288 16.31 -17.50 -9.50
CA ALA A 288 17.21 -18.52 -9.99
C ALA A 288 18.48 -18.53 -9.13
N TYR A 289 19.08 -19.71 -8.98
CA TYR A 289 20.37 -19.81 -8.28
C TYR A 289 21.40 -18.96 -9.01
N ARG A 290 22.16 -18.15 -8.26
CA ARG A 290 23.23 -17.32 -8.83
C ARG A 290 24.19 -18.23 -9.61
N GLY A 291 24.53 -17.83 -10.83
CA GLY A 291 25.35 -18.61 -11.76
C GLY A 291 24.55 -19.54 -12.69
N SER A 292 23.24 -19.68 -12.51
CA SER A 292 22.42 -20.45 -13.47
C SER A 292 22.44 -19.79 -14.84
N VAL A 293 22.72 -20.56 -15.89
CA VAL A 293 22.76 -20.09 -17.28
C VAL A 293 21.55 -20.62 -18.05
N ARG A 294 20.93 -19.77 -18.87
CA ARG A 294 19.94 -20.18 -19.89
C ARG A 294 19.89 -19.19 -21.04
N ALA A 295 19.83 -19.70 -22.28
CA ALA A 295 19.67 -18.88 -23.49
C ALA A 295 20.62 -17.66 -23.55
N GLY A 296 21.91 -17.88 -23.26
CA GLY A 296 22.95 -16.84 -23.28
C GLY A 296 22.86 -15.80 -22.16
N ALA A 297 22.09 -16.07 -21.10
CA ALA A 297 21.94 -15.21 -19.93
C ALA A 297 22.28 -15.95 -18.64
N ILE A 298 22.88 -15.25 -17.68
CA ILE A 298 23.27 -15.77 -16.37
C ILE A 298 22.50 -15.05 -15.24
N ALA A 299 22.03 -15.82 -14.27
CA ALA A 299 21.37 -15.29 -13.08
C ALA A 299 22.42 -14.67 -12.13
N TYR A 300 22.25 -13.40 -11.78
CA TYR A 300 23.20 -12.68 -10.92
C TYR A 300 22.58 -12.24 -9.58
N GLY A 301 21.25 -12.24 -9.47
CA GLY A 301 20.57 -11.85 -8.24
C GLY A 301 19.05 -12.04 -8.29
N GLY A 302 18.38 -11.35 -7.37
CA GLY A 302 16.95 -11.42 -7.17
C GLY A 302 16.59 -11.87 -5.76
N GLU A 303 15.31 -11.77 -5.46
CA GLU A 303 14.78 -11.99 -4.11
C GLU A 303 13.58 -12.94 -4.18
N PRO A 304 13.39 -13.83 -3.19
CA PRO A 304 12.17 -14.62 -3.07
C PRO A 304 10.93 -13.74 -3.15
N GLY A 305 9.94 -14.18 -3.92
CA GLY A 305 8.74 -13.40 -4.25
C GLY A 305 8.79 -12.60 -5.54
N TYR A 306 10.00 -12.32 -6.05
CA TYR A 306 10.20 -11.54 -7.27
C TYR A 306 10.83 -12.40 -8.37
N LYS A 307 10.72 -11.93 -9.61
CA LYS A 307 11.41 -12.57 -10.74
C LYS A 307 12.92 -12.46 -10.51
N GLY A 308 13.65 -13.54 -10.80
CA GLY A 308 15.12 -13.51 -10.76
C GLY A 308 15.70 -12.47 -11.72
N LYS A 309 16.82 -11.87 -11.34
CA LYS A 309 17.57 -10.92 -12.18
C LYS A 309 18.57 -11.67 -13.06
N TRP A 310 18.59 -11.31 -14.35
CA TRP A 310 19.40 -11.95 -15.38
C TRP A 310 20.20 -10.90 -16.14
N ARG A 311 21.46 -11.21 -16.44
CA ARG A 311 22.34 -10.43 -17.31
C ARG A 311 22.83 -11.30 -18.47
N PRO A 312 23.38 -10.74 -19.56
CA PRO A 312 24.11 -11.51 -20.55
C PRO A 312 25.19 -12.37 -19.89
N GLU A 313 25.37 -13.62 -20.34
CA GLU A 313 26.32 -14.55 -19.74
C GLU A 313 27.76 -14.05 -19.87
N VAL A 314 28.16 -13.72 -21.10
CA VAL A 314 29.45 -13.13 -21.43
C VAL A 314 29.45 -11.66 -20.99
N PRO A 315 30.36 -11.26 -20.08
CA PRO A 315 30.50 -9.87 -19.66
C PRO A 315 30.85 -8.94 -20.83
N MET A 316 30.38 -7.70 -20.77
CA MET A 316 30.84 -6.65 -21.65
C MET A 316 32.20 -6.13 -21.16
N PRO A 317 33.18 -5.86 -22.04
CA PRO A 317 34.41 -5.17 -21.67
C PRO A 317 34.15 -3.89 -20.87
N PHE A 318 34.98 -3.63 -19.86
CA PHE A 318 34.79 -2.49 -18.96
C PHE A 318 34.85 -1.15 -19.71
N GLU A 319 35.68 -1.06 -20.75
CA GLU A 319 35.83 0.12 -21.60
C GLU A 319 34.52 0.47 -22.33
N LEU A 320 33.72 -0.54 -22.71
CA LEU A 320 32.40 -0.33 -23.30
C LEU A 320 31.38 0.13 -22.25
N HIS A 321 31.49 -0.33 -20.99
CA HIS A 321 30.72 0.25 -19.89
C HIS A 321 31.04 1.72 -19.67
N GLU A 322 32.32 2.11 -19.71
CA GLU A 322 32.73 3.51 -19.59
C GLU A 322 32.20 4.37 -20.74
N GLN A 323 32.20 3.85 -21.97
CA GLN A 323 31.62 4.55 -23.11
C GLN A 323 30.11 4.72 -22.95
N ALA A 324 29.40 3.66 -22.53
CA ALA A 324 27.97 3.72 -22.27
C ALA A 324 27.62 4.68 -21.13
N SER A 325 28.41 4.70 -20.06
CA SER A 325 28.16 5.58 -18.91
C SER A 325 28.34 7.05 -19.28
N LYS A 326 29.38 7.40 -20.06
CA LYS A 326 29.59 8.76 -20.58
C LYS A 326 28.41 9.24 -21.41
N ILE A 327 27.80 8.38 -22.22
CA ILE A 327 26.59 8.72 -22.97
C ILE A 327 25.42 9.02 -22.03
N LEU A 328 25.15 8.12 -21.07
CA LEU A 328 24.01 8.26 -20.16
C LEU A 328 24.16 9.42 -19.16
N GLN A 329 25.39 9.82 -18.84
CA GLN A 329 25.69 10.96 -17.97
C GLN A 329 25.78 12.28 -18.74
N GLY A 330 26.44 12.28 -19.89
CA GLY A 330 26.79 13.47 -20.66
C GLY A 330 25.69 13.98 -21.59
N THR A 331 24.65 13.19 -21.84
CA THR A 331 23.53 13.58 -22.70
C THR A 331 22.36 14.11 -21.88
N SER A 332 21.90 15.32 -22.23
CA SER A 332 20.63 15.84 -21.72
C SER A 332 19.46 15.16 -22.43
N PHE A 333 18.59 14.51 -21.67
CA PHE A 333 17.35 13.91 -22.16
C PHE A 333 16.12 14.80 -21.92
N ASN A 334 16.31 16.12 -21.81
CA ASN A 334 15.23 17.07 -21.53
C ASN A 334 14.12 17.05 -22.58
N ASP A 335 14.46 16.77 -23.85
CA ASP A 335 13.50 16.69 -24.96
C ASP A 335 12.81 15.31 -25.05
N VAL A 336 13.18 14.37 -24.18
CA VAL A 336 12.55 13.05 -24.12
C VAL A 336 11.31 13.12 -23.22
N PRO A 337 10.15 12.60 -23.66
CA PRO A 337 8.97 12.52 -22.80
C PRO A 337 9.29 11.78 -21.50
N ILE A 338 8.65 12.17 -20.38
CA ILE A 338 8.92 11.58 -19.05
C ILE A 338 8.87 10.05 -19.00
N ARG A 339 8.03 9.42 -19.84
CA ARG A 339 7.98 7.96 -19.97
C ARG A 339 9.24 7.39 -20.60
N GLY A 340 9.82 8.09 -21.58
CA GLY A 340 11.10 7.73 -22.20
C GLY A 340 12.27 7.94 -21.24
N ALA A 341 12.29 9.05 -20.50
CA ALA A 341 13.29 9.29 -19.44
C ALA A 341 13.30 8.13 -18.41
N ASN A 342 12.14 7.71 -17.91
CA ASN A 342 12.03 6.58 -16.99
C ASN A 342 12.51 5.24 -17.59
N LEU A 343 12.46 5.07 -18.92
CA LEU A 343 13.00 3.87 -19.58
C LEU A 343 14.52 3.93 -19.67
N ILE A 344 15.08 5.11 -19.95
CA ILE A 344 16.53 5.35 -19.95
C ILE A 344 17.11 5.12 -18.56
N ASP A 345 16.45 5.61 -17.50
CA ASP A 345 16.88 5.37 -16.12
C ASP A 345 16.90 3.88 -15.76
N GLN A 346 15.93 3.11 -16.27
CA GLN A 346 15.95 1.65 -16.10
C GLN A 346 17.12 0.99 -16.85
N VAL A 347 17.46 1.47 -18.05
CA VAL A 347 18.64 0.98 -18.79
C VAL A 347 19.92 1.28 -18.01
N ARG A 348 20.07 2.51 -17.49
CA ARG A 348 21.21 2.92 -16.65
C ARG A 348 21.34 2.05 -15.40
N SER A 349 20.22 1.84 -14.69
CA SER A 349 20.20 1.01 -13.48
C SER A 349 20.49 -0.46 -13.77
N ASP A 350 19.96 -1.02 -14.87
CA ASP A 350 20.28 -2.39 -15.28
C ASP A 350 21.77 -2.55 -15.60
N LEU A 351 22.37 -1.59 -16.31
CA LEU A 351 23.80 -1.60 -16.65
C LEU A 351 24.72 -1.44 -15.44
N GLU A 352 24.32 -0.64 -14.45
CA GLU A 352 25.02 -0.55 -13.18
C GLU A 352 24.98 -1.89 -12.43
N ASP A 353 23.80 -2.49 -12.29
CA ASP A 353 23.65 -3.81 -11.67
C ASP A 353 24.52 -4.87 -12.39
N TRP A 354 24.63 -4.78 -13.72
CA TRP A 354 25.41 -5.72 -14.54
C TRP A 354 26.90 -5.50 -14.39
N VAL A 355 27.41 -4.26 -14.49
CA VAL A 355 28.86 -4.00 -14.34
C VAL A 355 29.37 -4.43 -12.96
N LEU A 356 28.56 -4.22 -11.90
CA LEU A 356 28.88 -4.66 -10.54
C LEU A 356 28.98 -6.19 -10.44
N ALA A 357 28.16 -6.91 -11.21
CA ALA A 357 28.16 -8.38 -11.25
C ALA A 357 29.20 -8.97 -12.23
N GLU A 358 29.68 -8.18 -13.18
CA GLU A 358 30.65 -8.57 -14.22
C GLU A 358 32.09 -8.31 -13.78
N HIS A 359 32.34 -7.18 -13.12
CA HIS A 359 33.69 -6.68 -12.83
C HIS A 359 33.90 -6.37 -11.33
N PRO A 360 33.70 -7.33 -10.41
CA PRO A 360 33.68 -7.06 -8.97
C PRO A 360 35.00 -6.50 -8.43
N LEU A 361 36.14 -6.84 -9.04
CA LEU A 361 37.47 -6.40 -8.60
C LEU A 361 37.82 -4.96 -9.01
N LEU A 362 37.16 -4.43 -10.05
CA LEU A 362 37.39 -3.05 -10.51
C LEU A 362 36.58 -2.02 -9.71
N MET A 363 35.65 -2.49 -8.88
CA MET A 363 34.73 -1.62 -8.16
C MET A 363 35.38 -0.92 -6.97
N ASP A 364 36.35 -1.54 -6.29
CA ASP A 364 37.08 -0.91 -5.17
C ASP A 364 37.74 0.44 -5.55
N GLN A 365 37.97 0.68 -6.86
CA GLN A 365 38.63 1.88 -7.37
C GLN A 365 37.69 2.84 -8.14
N ARG A 366 36.51 2.37 -8.58
CA ARG A 366 35.59 3.12 -9.46
C ARG A 366 34.13 2.86 -9.11
N HIS A 367 33.82 2.87 -7.81
CA HIS A 367 32.44 2.91 -7.35
C HIS A 367 31.74 4.07 -8.06
N ASP A 368 30.60 3.77 -8.67
CA ASP A 368 29.72 4.76 -9.27
C ASP A 368 30.05 5.22 -10.71
N ILE A 369 30.43 4.29 -11.60
CA ILE A 369 30.66 4.64 -13.01
C ILE A 369 29.42 5.17 -13.73
N TYR A 370 28.22 4.74 -13.31
CA TYR A 370 26.97 5.16 -13.94
C TYR A 370 26.35 6.37 -13.24
N TYR A 371 26.53 6.64 -11.95
CA TYR A 371 25.94 7.81 -11.25
C TYR A 371 26.95 8.85 -10.69
N GLY A 372 28.25 8.54 -10.61
CA GLY A 372 29.23 9.29 -9.79
C GLY A 372 30.34 10.01 -10.55
N GLY A 373 30.23 10.12 -11.87
CA GLY A 373 31.15 10.88 -12.70
C GLY A 373 30.73 12.35 -12.87
N ARG A 374 31.71 13.26 -12.95
CA ARG A 374 31.48 14.61 -13.50
C ARG A 374 31.24 14.41 -15.00
N ALA A 375 29.99 14.51 -15.43
CA ALA A 375 29.63 14.33 -16.82
C ALA A 375 30.32 15.42 -17.66
N GLU A 376 31.22 15.02 -18.57
CA GLU A 376 31.55 15.88 -19.69
C GLU A 376 30.29 15.96 -20.56
N THR A 377 29.72 17.16 -20.69
CA THR A 377 28.55 17.36 -21.54
C THR A 377 28.91 16.94 -22.96
N LEU A 378 28.28 15.88 -23.44
CA LEU A 378 28.46 15.46 -24.82
C LEU A 378 27.62 16.38 -25.70
N SER A 379 28.23 16.97 -26.72
CA SER A 379 27.56 17.80 -27.73
C SER A 379 26.63 17.00 -28.67
N THR A 380 26.29 15.75 -28.32
CA THR A 380 25.45 14.86 -29.14
C THR A 380 23.99 15.01 -28.72
N ASP A 381 23.11 15.13 -29.71
CA ASP A 381 21.67 15.13 -29.48
C ASP A 381 21.19 13.81 -28.84
N ALA A 382 20.07 13.86 -28.13
CA ALA A 382 19.54 12.70 -27.40
C ALA A 382 19.32 11.48 -28.31
N ARG A 383 18.96 11.70 -29.58
CA ARG A 383 18.75 10.63 -30.55
C ARG A 383 20.07 9.95 -30.92
N GLY A 384 21.08 10.72 -31.33
CA GLY A 384 22.40 10.18 -31.66
C GLY A 384 23.04 9.45 -30.49
N ALA A 385 22.88 9.98 -29.28
CA ALA A 385 23.29 9.33 -28.04
C ALA A 385 22.67 7.94 -27.85
N LEU A 386 21.34 7.82 -28.03
CA LEU A 386 20.63 6.54 -27.90
C LEU A 386 21.00 5.53 -29.00
N VAL A 387 21.20 5.99 -30.23
CA VAL A 387 21.70 5.14 -31.33
C VAL A 387 23.09 4.61 -31.01
N ARG A 388 23.99 5.47 -30.52
CA ARG A 388 25.34 5.07 -30.13
C ARG A 388 25.34 4.11 -28.94
N LEU A 389 24.48 4.34 -27.94
CA LEU A 389 24.30 3.41 -26.83
C LEU A 389 23.84 2.04 -27.32
N LYS A 390 22.88 1.99 -28.25
CA LYS A 390 22.45 0.73 -28.87
C LYS A 390 23.61 -0.02 -29.53
N MET A 391 24.45 0.67 -30.31
CA MET A 391 25.62 0.06 -30.94
C MET A 391 26.60 -0.54 -29.91
N ILE A 392 26.89 0.21 -28.83
CA ILE A 392 27.76 -0.28 -27.75
C ILE A 392 27.20 -1.55 -27.10
N LEU A 393 25.89 -1.62 -26.90
CA LEU A 393 25.25 -2.80 -26.31
C LEU A 393 25.22 -4.00 -27.26
N GLU A 394 25.12 -3.76 -28.56
CA GLU A 394 25.17 -4.81 -29.60
C GLU A 394 26.60 -5.35 -29.77
N GLU A 395 27.60 -4.49 -29.65
CA GLU A 395 29.03 -4.85 -29.66
C GLU A 395 29.43 -5.57 -28.36
N GLY A 396 29.01 -5.04 -27.22
CA GLY A 396 29.46 -5.47 -25.90
C GLY A 396 28.81 -6.75 -25.38
N TYR A 397 27.61 -7.11 -25.86
CA TYR A 397 26.89 -8.29 -25.41
C TYR A 397 26.40 -9.16 -26.57
N ALA A 398 26.51 -10.48 -26.43
CA ALA A 398 25.90 -11.44 -27.36
C ALA A 398 24.36 -11.41 -27.33
N ASP A 399 23.72 -11.93 -28.39
CA ASP A 399 22.26 -11.95 -28.45
C ASP A 399 21.62 -12.85 -27.39
N CYS A 400 20.90 -12.24 -26.47
CA CYS A 400 20.23 -12.91 -25.36
C CYS A 400 19.00 -12.12 -24.89
N PRO A 401 18.07 -12.74 -24.14
CA PRO A 401 16.87 -12.06 -23.68
C PRO A 401 17.10 -10.77 -22.88
N PRO A 402 18.06 -10.67 -21.93
CA PRO A 402 18.34 -9.42 -21.21
C PRO A 402 18.79 -8.29 -22.13
N ARG A 403 19.72 -8.55 -23.05
CA ARG A 403 20.18 -7.56 -24.05
C ARG A 403 19.00 -7.07 -24.90
N ARG A 404 18.18 -8.00 -25.43
CA ARG A 404 17.02 -7.63 -26.25
C ARG A 404 16.01 -6.77 -25.48
N GLN A 405 15.77 -7.03 -24.20
CA GLN A 405 14.90 -6.19 -23.38
C GLN A 405 15.44 -4.77 -23.23
N MET A 406 16.75 -4.62 -23.07
CA MET A 406 17.40 -3.31 -22.98
C MET A 406 17.31 -2.54 -24.30
N LEU A 407 17.58 -3.21 -25.43
CA LEU A 407 17.43 -2.62 -26.77
C LEU A 407 15.99 -2.20 -27.05
N GLN A 408 15.00 -3.02 -26.68
CA GLN A 408 13.58 -2.68 -26.81
C GLN A 408 13.19 -1.42 -26.01
N LYS A 409 13.78 -1.19 -24.83
CA LYS A 409 13.55 0.06 -24.07
C LYS A 409 14.09 1.25 -24.87
N ILE A 410 15.32 1.17 -25.38
CA ILE A 410 15.96 2.24 -26.18
C ILE A 410 15.16 2.52 -27.45
N GLU A 411 14.80 1.50 -28.21
CA GLU A 411 14.00 1.62 -29.44
C GLU A 411 12.63 2.25 -29.18
N LYS A 412 12.00 1.88 -28.06
CA LYS A 412 10.75 2.51 -27.64
C LYS A 412 10.92 4.00 -27.39
N VAL A 413 12.02 4.43 -26.77
CA VAL A 413 12.32 5.86 -26.59
C VAL A 413 12.55 6.54 -27.93
N LEU A 414 13.37 5.97 -28.81
CA LEU A 414 13.58 6.51 -30.17
C LEU A 414 12.25 6.71 -30.91
N SER A 415 11.34 5.74 -30.86
CA SER A 415 9.99 5.84 -31.46
C SER A 415 9.07 6.88 -30.80
N MET A 416 9.36 7.29 -29.56
CA MET A 416 8.62 8.35 -28.87
C MET A 416 9.13 9.73 -29.27
N MET A 417 10.38 9.83 -29.75
CA MET A 417 10.98 11.07 -30.23
C MET A 417 10.60 11.36 -31.70
N ASP A 418 10.20 10.34 -32.46
CA ASP A 418 9.73 10.47 -33.85
C ASP A 418 8.25 10.88 -33.96
N ARG A 419 7.58 11.12 -32.84
CA ARG A 419 6.16 11.48 -32.73
C ARG A 419 6.01 12.79 -32.01
#